data_AF-A0A0Q4L460-F1
#
_entry.id   AF-A0A0Q4L460-F1
#
_cell.length_a   1.000
_cell.length_b   1.000
_cell.length_c   1.000
_cell.angle_alpha   90.00
_cell.angle_beta   90.00
_cell.angle_gamma   90.00
#
_symmetry.space_group_name_H-M   'P 1'
#
loop_
_entity.id
_entity.type
_entity.pdbx_description
1 polymer ?
#
loop_
_entity_poly.entity_id
_entity_poly.type
_entity_poly.pdbx_seq_one_letter_code
_entity_poly.pdbx_strand_id
1 'polypeptide(L)'
;MPAAAAAQITDDGLLHEAVGAPDNWHLSGSVRARYEAIDGQFREEAVNRDRVLALRTTLLAEYDAGPVRLGAEFHDACAYLQRRGSSVGTDVVNALEFSQYYAQGDLGEALGSGSTSYLKAGRMTMQLGSERLVARQGFRTSVTSFTGLRLTREGEDGREFVAFWTLPAVRLPTGTTAIRRNRPQWDRENTDL
;
A
#
# COMPACT_ATOMS: atom_id res chain seq x y z
N MET A 1 11.62 -0.29 19.40
CA MET A 1 11.73 -0.57 17.96
C MET A 1 10.70 0.29 17.25
N PRO A 2 11.06 1.06 16.21
CA PRO A 2 10.05 1.76 15.41
C PRO A 2 8.97 0.78 14.99
N ALA A 3 7.72 1.24 14.92
CA ALA A 3 6.67 0.46 14.28
C ALA A 3 7.17 0.06 12.88
N ALA A 4 7.19 -1.26 12.61
CA ALA A 4 7.43 -1.77 11.27
C ALA A 4 6.52 -1.03 10.29
N ALA A 5 6.98 -0.81 9.07
CA ALA A 5 6.14 -0.16 8.08
C ALA A 5 4.79 -0.87 7.99
N ALA A 6 3.73 -0.10 7.80
CA ALA A 6 2.40 -0.64 7.57
C ALA A 6 2.39 -1.38 6.22
N ALA A 7 2.90 -2.60 6.21
CA ALA A 7 2.88 -3.53 5.10
C ALA A 7 1.79 -4.57 5.33
N GLN A 8 1.42 -5.29 4.28
CA GLN A 8 0.41 -6.34 4.44
C GLN A 8 0.90 -7.52 5.29
N ILE A 9 2.21 -7.75 5.30
CA ILE A 9 2.92 -8.73 6.12
C ILE A 9 4.17 -8.02 6.64
N THR A 10 4.30 -7.95 7.95
CA THR A 10 5.39 -7.26 8.66
C THR A 10 6.36 -8.20 9.35
N ASP A 11 6.10 -9.51 9.31
CA ASP A 11 6.91 -10.54 9.95
C ASP A 11 7.78 -11.24 8.90
N ASP A 12 9.03 -11.55 9.25
CA ASP A 12 9.91 -12.32 8.38
C ASP A 12 9.24 -13.66 8.05
N GLY A 13 8.88 -13.82 6.79
CA GLY A 13 8.11 -14.97 6.32
C GLY A 13 8.98 -15.94 5.52
N LEU A 14 8.30 -16.92 4.92
CA LEU A 14 8.91 -17.93 4.04
C LEU A 14 9.84 -17.35 2.96
N LEU A 15 9.57 -16.12 2.49
CA LEU A 15 10.39 -15.46 1.49
C LEU A 15 11.78 -15.07 2.03
N HIS A 16 11.85 -14.51 3.23
CA HIS A 16 13.10 -14.16 3.89
C HIS A 16 13.97 -15.41 4.05
N GLU A 17 13.38 -16.47 4.62
CA GLU A 17 14.06 -17.76 4.85
C GLU A 17 14.53 -18.40 3.54
N ALA A 18 13.68 -18.44 2.51
CA ALA A 18 13.99 -19.10 1.24
C ALA A 18 15.15 -18.44 0.48
N VAL A 19 15.33 -17.13 0.63
CA VAL A 19 16.42 -16.38 -0.02
C VAL A 19 17.68 -16.33 0.86
N GLY A 20 17.57 -16.71 2.14
CA GLY A 20 18.67 -16.60 3.10
C GLY A 20 19.09 -15.14 3.29
N ALA A 21 18.09 -14.25 3.41
CA ALA A 21 18.35 -12.83 3.58
C ALA A 21 19.13 -12.57 4.89
N PRO A 22 20.07 -11.60 4.91
CA PRO A 22 20.74 -11.22 6.15
C PRO A 22 19.78 -10.52 7.12
N ASP A 23 20.11 -10.50 8.42
CA ASP A 23 19.27 -9.93 9.49
C ASP A 23 18.90 -8.44 9.32
N ASN A 24 19.65 -7.69 8.52
CA ASN A 24 19.37 -6.29 8.22
C ASN A 24 18.43 -6.09 7.01
N TRP A 25 17.91 -7.18 6.47
CA TRP A 25 16.85 -7.18 5.47
C TRP A 25 15.60 -7.81 6.04
N HIS A 26 14.45 -7.22 5.74
CA HIS A 26 13.14 -7.78 5.99
C HIS A 26 12.45 -8.01 4.64
N LEU A 27 12.14 -9.27 4.33
CA LEU A 27 11.51 -9.66 3.07
C LEU A 27 10.18 -10.37 3.35
N SER A 28 9.10 -9.91 2.73
CA SER A 28 7.80 -10.55 2.86
C SER A 28 7.08 -10.65 1.52
N GLY A 29 6.24 -11.67 1.37
CA GLY A 29 5.51 -11.94 0.14
C GLY A 29 4.15 -12.55 0.41
N SER A 30 3.14 -12.14 -0.36
CA SER A 30 1.80 -12.73 -0.29
C SER A 30 1.18 -12.89 -1.65
N VAL A 31 0.36 -13.94 -1.81
CA VAL A 31 -0.55 -14.11 -2.93
C VAL A 31 -1.95 -14.28 -2.38
N ARG A 32 -2.93 -13.59 -2.97
CA ARG A 32 -4.35 -13.69 -2.64
C ARG A 32 -5.15 -13.90 -3.92
N ALA A 33 -6.05 -14.88 -3.88
CA ALA A 33 -7.10 -15.04 -4.88
C ALA A 33 -8.46 -14.74 -4.26
N ARG A 34 -9.33 -14.06 -5.00
CA ARG A 34 -10.72 -13.82 -4.61
C ARG A 34 -11.64 -13.99 -5.81
N TYR A 35 -12.66 -14.81 -5.66
CA TYR A 35 -13.74 -14.95 -6.63
C TYR A 35 -15.00 -14.24 -6.11
N GLU A 36 -15.59 -13.40 -6.94
CA GLU A 36 -16.81 -12.64 -6.65
C GLU A 36 -17.80 -12.82 -7.80
N ALA A 37 -19.10 -12.86 -7.48
CA ALA A 37 -20.17 -12.87 -8.46
C ALA A 37 -21.31 -11.97 -7.99
N ILE A 38 -21.93 -11.27 -8.93
CA ILE A 38 -23.05 -10.37 -8.65
C ILE A 38 -24.16 -10.57 -9.69
N ASP A 39 -25.40 -10.49 -9.23
CA ASP A 39 -26.63 -10.50 -10.03
C ASP A 39 -27.52 -9.35 -9.56
N GLY A 40 -28.24 -8.71 -10.48
CA GLY A 40 -29.18 -7.64 -10.17
C GLY A 40 -28.55 -6.31 -9.75
N GLN A 41 -27.36 -5.94 -10.27
CA GLN A 41 -26.76 -4.67 -9.88
C GLN A 41 -27.54 -3.45 -10.43
N PHE A 42 -27.65 -2.40 -9.62
CA PHE A 42 -28.41 -1.17 -9.92
C PHE A 42 -27.62 -0.14 -10.75
N ARG A 43 -26.36 -0.43 -11.11
CA ARG A 43 -25.51 0.48 -11.88
C ARG A 43 -25.95 0.50 -13.34
N GLU A 44 -26.45 1.64 -13.80
CA GLU A 44 -27.03 1.80 -15.13
C GLU A 44 -26.05 1.46 -16.27
N GLU A 45 -24.78 1.84 -16.13
CA GLU A 45 -23.76 1.60 -17.15
C GLU A 45 -23.07 0.23 -17.06
N ALA A 46 -23.37 -0.56 -16.02
CA ALA A 46 -22.73 -1.86 -15.79
C ALA A 46 -23.63 -3.03 -16.18
N VAL A 47 -23.03 -4.16 -16.55
CA VAL A 47 -23.77 -5.39 -16.83
C VAL A 47 -24.56 -5.86 -15.61
N ASN A 48 -25.84 -6.23 -15.76
CA ASN A 48 -26.67 -6.66 -14.63
C ASN A 48 -26.08 -7.84 -13.83
N ARG A 49 -25.36 -8.74 -14.51
CA ARG A 49 -24.69 -9.93 -13.95
C ARG A 49 -23.22 -9.97 -14.31
N ASP A 50 -22.36 -10.15 -13.33
CA ASP A 50 -20.92 -10.25 -13.52
C ASP A 50 -20.24 -11.24 -12.57
N ARG A 51 -19.01 -11.62 -12.91
CA ARG A 51 -18.13 -12.44 -12.06
C ARG A 51 -16.69 -12.01 -12.24
N VAL A 52 -15.91 -12.09 -11.19
CA VAL A 52 -14.52 -11.62 -11.18
C VAL A 52 -13.68 -12.61 -10.39
N LEU A 53 -12.54 -13.02 -10.97
CA LEU A 53 -11.43 -13.61 -10.24
C LEU A 53 -10.34 -12.54 -10.10
N ALA A 54 -10.18 -11.99 -8.91
CA ALA A 54 -9.13 -11.05 -8.57
C ALA A 54 -7.93 -11.81 -7.99
N LEU A 55 -6.74 -11.53 -8.51
CA LEU A 55 -5.47 -12.02 -8.02
C LEU A 55 -4.63 -10.83 -7.54
N ARG A 56 -4.01 -10.97 -6.38
CA ARG A 56 -3.01 -10.03 -5.88
C ARG A 56 -1.75 -10.76 -5.50
N THR A 57 -0.63 -10.29 -6.00
CA THR A 57 0.70 -10.61 -5.48
C THR A 57 1.25 -9.36 -4.81
N THR A 58 1.88 -9.49 -3.65
CA THR A 58 2.55 -8.38 -2.96
C THR A 58 3.91 -8.85 -2.50
N LEU A 59 4.93 -8.03 -2.70
CA LEU A 59 6.31 -8.26 -2.26
C LEU A 59 6.79 -7.01 -1.53
N LEU A 60 7.35 -7.19 -0.34
CA LEU A 60 7.98 -6.14 0.46
C LEU A 60 9.46 -6.48 0.60
N ALA A 61 10.29 -5.45 0.47
CA ALA A 61 11.66 -5.47 0.93
C ALA A 61 11.94 -4.21 1.77
N GLU A 62 12.45 -4.39 2.97
CA GLU A 62 12.95 -3.32 3.83
C GLU A 62 14.40 -3.61 4.21
N TYR A 63 15.23 -2.58 4.19
CA TYR A 63 16.64 -2.62 4.52
C TYR A 63 16.91 -1.67 5.69
N ASP A 64 17.47 -2.22 6.76
CA ASP A 64 17.90 -1.47 7.93
C ASP A 64 19.38 -1.12 7.79
N ALA A 65 19.66 0.16 7.50
CA ALA A 65 21.01 0.69 7.40
C ALA A 65 21.52 1.29 8.72
N GLY A 66 20.78 1.15 9.83
CA GLY A 66 21.05 1.78 11.12
C GLY A 66 20.23 3.08 11.30
N PRO A 67 20.81 4.28 11.09
CA PRO A 67 20.10 5.54 11.27
C PRO A 67 19.03 5.80 10.20
N VAL A 68 19.06 5.04 9.11
CA VAL A 68 18.13 5.14 7.99
C VAL A 68 17.62 3.75 7.62
N ARG A 69 16.34 3.69 7.30
CA ARG A 69 15.67 2.50 6.81
C ARG A 69 15.06 2.76 5.45
N LEU A 70 15.28 1.87 4.51
CA LEU A 70 14.79 1.97 3.14
C LEU A 70 13.77 0.86 2.92
N GLY A 71 12.58 1.19 2.43
CA GLY A 71 11.56 0.18 2.16
C GLY A 71 10.96 0.35 0.78
N ALA A 72 10.56 -0.77 0.16
CA ALA A 72 9.79 -0.81 -1.07
C ALA A 72 8.77 -1.94 -1.02
N GLU A 73 7.50 -1.62 -1.31
CA GLU A 73 6.42 -2.59 -1.46
C GLU A 73 5.90 -2.52 -2.90
N PHE A 74 5.95 -3.66 -3.58
CA PHE A 74 5.42 -3.86 -4.92
C PHE A 74 4.16 -4.72 -4.83
N HIS A 75 3.15 -4.41 -5.64
CA HIS A 75 1.99 -5.27 -5.81
C HIS A 75 1.56 -5.38 -7.26
N ASP A 76 1.02 -6.55 -7.60
CA ASP A 76 0.37 -6.82 -8.87
C ASP A 76 -1.06 -7.25 -8.59
N ALA A 77 -2.02 -6.37 -8.88
CA ALA A 77 -3.45 -6.62 -8.72
C ALA A 77 -4.12 -6.74 -10.10
N CYS A 78 -4.50 -7.96 -10.46
CA CYS A 78 -5.11 -8.30 -11.75
C CYS A 78 -6.51 -8.90 -11.57
N ALA A 79 -7.41 -8.67 -12.53
CA ALA A 79 -8.75 -9.23 -12.55
C ALA A 79 -9.02 -10.02 -13.84
N TYR A 80 -9.77 -11.12 -13.71
CA TYR A 80 -10.14 -12.01 -14.79
C TYR A 80 -11.62 -12.40 -14.71
N LEU A 81 -12.13 -13.03 -15.77
CA LEU A 81 -13.52 -13.52 -15.90
C LEU A 81 -14.61 -12.45 -15.98
N GLN A 82 -14.26 -11.19 -15.78
CA GLN A 82 -15.17 -10.05 -15.89
C GLN A 82 -15.70 -9.87 -17.32
N ARG A 83 -16.97 -9.48 -17.41
CA ARG A 83 -17.61 -9.21 -18.70
C ARG A 83 -17.22 -7.84 -19.27
N ARG A 84 -17.48 -7.65 -20.56
CA ARG A 84 -17.46 -6.31 -21.15
C ARG A 84 -18.62 -5.50 -20.52
N GLY A 85 -18.35 -4.29 -20.05
CA GLY A 85 -19.30 -3.51 -19.25
C GLY A 85 -19.30 -3.87 -17.76
N SER A 86 -18.28 -4.58 -17.28
CA SER A 86 -18.07 -4.79 -15.84
C SER A 86 -17.89 -3.47 -15.08
N SER A 87 -18.32 -3.45 -13.82
CA SER A 87 -18.07 -2.35 -12.89
C SER A 87 -16.69 -2.43 -12.20
N VAL A 88 -15.85 -3.40 -12.56
CA VAL A 88 -14.48 -3.51 -12.04
C VAL A 88 -13.71 -2.24 -12.37
N GLY A 89 -13.12 -1.63 -11.33
CA GLY A 89 -12.31 -0.43 -11.41
C GLY A 89 -10.89 -0.60 -10.91
N THR A 90 -10.24 0.52 -10.67
CA THR A 90 -8.88 0.59 -10.12
C THR A 90 -8.79 0.14 -8.67
N ASP A 91 -9.90 -0.16 -8.03
CA ASP A 91 -9.98 -0.74 -6.69
C ASP A 91 -9.70 -2.25 -6.65
N VAL A 92 -9.88 -2.90 -7.79
CA VAL A 92 -9.60 -4.32 -8.00
C VAL A 92 -8.36 -4.50 -8.87
N VAL A 93 -8.15 -3.65 -9.87
CA VAL A 93 -7.03 -3.74 -10.82
C VAL A 93 -6.04 -2.60 -10.58
N ASN A 94 -4.80 -2.96 -10.27
CA ASN A 94 -3.64 -2.06 -10.29
C ASN A 94 -2.40 -2.92 -10.59
N ALA A 95 -2.13 -3.12 -11.88
CA ALA A 95 -1.16 -4.10 -12.33
C ALA A 95 0.26 -3.53 -12.28
N LEU A 96 1.17 -4.31 -11.69
CA LEU A 96 2.60 -4.00 -11.54
C LEU A 96 2.89 -2.61 -10.94
N GLU A 97 2.36 -2.31 -9.76
CA GLU A 97 2.44 -0.99 -9.10
C GLU A 97 3.31 -1.04 -7.82
N PHE A 98 4.07 0.03 -7.56
CA PHE A 98 4.69 0.24 -6.27
C PHE A 98 3.70 0.86 -5.28
N SER A 99 3.23 0.09 -4.31
CA SER A 99 2.42 0.63 -3.22
C SER A 99 3.26 1.48 -2.28
N GLN A 100 4.54 1.18 -2.09
CA GLN A 100 5.43 1.99 -1.27
C GLN A 100 6.84 2.01 -1.82
N TYR A 101 7.53 3.12 -1.62
CA TYR A 101 8.98 3.24 -1.62
C TYR A 101 9.36 4.44 -0.76
N TYR A 102 10.17 4.26 0.28
CA TYR A 102 10.48 5.34 1.20
C TYR A 102 11.89 5.21 1.79
N ALA A 103 12.37 6.34 2.29
CA ALA A 103 13.43 6.41 3.28
C ALA A 103 12.84 6.90 4.61
N GLN A 104 13.23 6.28 5.72
CA GLN A 104 12.87 6.69 7.06
C GLN A 104 14.14 6.92 7.88
N GLY A 105 14.29 8.13 8.42
CA GLY A 105 15.37 8.46 9.35
C GLY A 105 14.89 8.42 10.80
N ASP A 106 15.76 7.94 11.69
CA ASP A 106 15.61 8.09 13.14
C ASP A 106 16.17 9.44 13.58
N LEU A 107 15.32 10.25 14.21
CA LEU A 107 15.67 11.57 14.75
C LEU A 107 15.90 11.53 16.27
N GLY A 108 15.73 10.37 16.91
CA GLY A 108 15.84 10.19 18.36
C GLY A 108 14.95 11.17 19.12
N GLU A 109 15.52 11.83 20.12
CA GLU A 109 14.82 12.78 20.99
C GLU A 109 14.70 14.21 20.40
N ALA A 110 14.90 14.41 19.09
CA ALA A 110 14.92 15.75 18.49
C ALA A 110 13.65 16.58 18.73
N LEU A 111 12.52 15.93 19.06
CA LEU A 111 11.24 16.58 19.38
C LEU A 111 10.84 16.47 20.86
N GLY A 112 11.83 16.30 21.74
CA GLY A 112 11.68 16.34 23.19
C GLY A 112 12.27 15.12 23.89
N SER A 113 12.80 15.33 25.09
CA SER A 113 13.34 14.25 25.93
C SER A 113 12.28 13.21 26.29
N GLY A 114 12.67 11.95 26.40
CA GLY A 114 11.74 10.84 26.65
C GLY A 114 10.81 10.59 25.47
N SER A 115 11.28 10.86 24.25
CA SER A 115 10.53 10.55 23.03
C SER A 115 11.45 10.03 21.93
N THR A 116 10.89 9.23 21.03
CA THR A 116 11.58 8.81 19.81
C THR A 116 10.81 9.33 18.60
N SER A 117 11.53 9.94 17.67
CA SER A 117 10.95 10.61 16.50
C SER A 117 11.47 10.03 15.21
N TYR A 118 10.61 9.89 14.21
CA TYR A 118 10.95 9.35 12.90
C TYR A 118 10.41 10.24 11.78
N LEU A 119 11.23 10.47 10.76
CA LEU A 119 10.82 11.15 9.54
C LEU A 119 10.85 10.18 8.36
N LYS A 120 9.70 9.95 7.74
CA LYS A 120 9.54 9.15 6.52
C LYS A 120 9.28 10.05 5.32
N ALA A 121 9.99 9.80 4.23
CA ALA A 121 9.84 10.52 2.96
C ALA A 121 9.74 9.54 1.78
N GLY A 122 8.85 9.83 0.83
CA GLY A 122 8.64 9.00 -0.37
C GLY A 122 7.17 8.66 -0.57
N ARG A 123 6.90 7.51 -1.18
CA ARG A 123 5.56 6.91 -1.32
C ARG A 123 5.35 5.89 -0.22
N MET A 124 4.28 6.03 0.55
CA MET A 124 4.02 5.23 1.74
C MET A 124 2.54 4.93 1.89
N THR A 125 2.18 3.91 2.65
CA THR A 125 0.82 3.77 3.16
C THR A 125 0.79 4.28 4.59
N MET A 126 -0.38 4.74 5.02
CA MET A 126 -0.59 5.22 6.38
C MET A 126 -1.73 4.44 7.03
N GLN A 127 -1.57 4.16 8.32
CA GLN A 127 -2.62 3.69 9.21
C GLN A 127 -2.61 4.61 10.43
N LEU A 128 -3.71 5.33 10.68
CA LEU A 128 -3.81 6.32 11.75
C LEU A 128 -5.05 6.09 12.60
N GLY A 129 -4.91 6.20 13.92
CA GLY A 129 -6.01 6.06 14.88
C GLY A 129 -6.59 4.64 14.95
N SER A 130 -5.74 3.61 14.85
CA SER A 130 -6.17 2.22 14.68
C SER A 130 -7.08 2.04 13.45
N GLU A 131 -6.66 2.64 12.33
CA GLU A 131 -7.39 2.66 11.06
C GLU A 131 -8.70 3.48 11.04
N ARG A 132 -9.03 4.21 12.11
CA ARG A 132 -10.25 5.04 12.15
C ARG A 132 -10.13 6.35 11.37
N LEU A 133 -8.91 6.88 11.22
CA LEU A 133 -8.66 8.14 10.51
C LEU A 133 -8.13 7.88 9.10
N VAL A 134 -7.14 6.99 8.99
CA VAL A 134 -6.59 6.53 7.72
C VAL A 134 -6.38 5.04 7.84
N ALA A 135 -6.93 4.26 6.92
CA ALA A 135 -6.87 2.80 6.92
C ALA A 135 -6.14 2.29 5.68
N ARG A 136 -5.34 1.23 5.83
CA ARG A 136 -4.87 0.44 4.70
C ARG A 136 -5.92 -0.62 4.42
N GLN A 137 -6.86 -0.33 3.52
CA GLN A 137 -8.04 -1.15 3.30
C GLN A 137 -7.69 -2.61 2.92
N GLY A 138 -7.89 -3.55 3.85
CA GLY A 138 -7.58 -4.97 3.63
C GLY A 138 -8.54 -5.68 2.67
N PHE A 139 -9.76 -5.18 2.49
CA PHE A 139 -10.73 -5.77 1.56
C PHE A 139 -10.40 -5.47 0.10
N ARG A 140 -9.90 -4.28 -0.26
CA ARG A 140 -9.57 -3.96 -1.64
C ARG A 140 -8.40 -4.80 -2.14
N THR A 141 -8.34 -5.01 -3.46
CA THR A 141 -7.21 -5.67 -4.11
C THR A 141 -6.10 -4.64 -4.35
N SER A 142 -6.42 -3.43 -4.83
CA SER A 142 -5.44 -2.34 -4.92
C SER A 142 -5.10 -1.75 -3.55
N VAL A 143 -3.87 -1.27 -3.36
CA VAL A 143 -3.45 -0.53 -2.16
C VAL A 143 -3.62 0.98 -2.36
N THR A 144 -3.92 1.72 -1.29
CA THR A 144 -3.90 3.20 -1.31
C THR A 144 -2.58 3.69 -0.74
N SER A 145 -1.91 4.53 -1.52
CA SER A 145 -0.59 5.07 -1.22
C SER A 145 -0.62 6.59 -1.23
N PHE A 146 0.32 7.17 -0.50
CA PHE A 146 0.47 8.61 -0.32
C PHE A 146 1.92 8.98 -0.56
N THR A 147 2.16 10.01 -1.37
CA THR A 147 3.52 10.47 -1.67
C THR A 147 3.78 11.79 -0.96
N GLY A 148 4.82 11.86 -0.14
CA GLY A 148 5.16 13.06 0.63
C GLY A 148 6.03 12.77 1.84
N LEU A 149 5.72 13.45 2.95
CA LEU A 149 6.46 13.40 4.21
C LEU A 149 5.54 12.99 5.36
N ARG A 150 6.05 12.19 6.30
CA ARG A 150 5.39 11.85 7.56
C ARG A 150 6.39 11.93 8.71
N LEU A 151 6.03 12.68 9.74
CA LEU A 151 6.72 12.78 11.00
C LEU A 151 5.91 12.06 12.08
N THR A 152 6.52 11.14 12.79
CA THR A 152 5.94 10.48 13.96
C THR A 152 6.81 10.76 15.17
N ARG A 153 6.18 11.04 16.32
CA ARG A 153 6.83 11.19 17.62
C ARG A 153 6.09 10.34 18.64
N GLU A 154 6.80 9.43 19.26
CA GLU A 154 6.29 8.49 20.27
C GLU A 154 6.89 8.89 21.62
N GLY A 155 6.05 9.26 22.59
CA GLY A 155 6.48 9.55 23.96
C GLY A 155 6.42 8.33 24.86
N GLU A 156 7.28 8.29 25.88
CA GLU A 156 7.25 7.27 26.94
C GLU A 156 5.92 7.24 27.73
N ASP A 157 5.18 8.36 27.72
CA ASP A 157 3.84 8.48 28.29
C ASP A 157 2.75 7.79 27.45
N GLY A 158 3.13 7.10 26.37
CA GLY A 158 2.23 6.40 25.45
C GLY A 158 1.51 7.33 24.48
N ARG A 159 1.85 8.63 24.44
CA ARG A 159 1.25 9.58 23.49
C ARG A 159 2.00 9.56 22.17
N GLU A 160 1.25 9.44 21.08
CA GLU A 160 1.75 9.55 19.72
C GLU A 160 1.32 10.90 19.11
N PHE A 161 2.27 11.59 18.47
CA PHE A 161 2.00 12.71 17.59
C PHE A 161 2.38 12.34 16.16
N VAL A 162 1.48 12.59 15.21
CA VAL A 162 1.73 12.37 13.78
C VAL A 162 1.41 13.62 13.01
N ALA A 163 2.37 14.08 12.21
CA ALA A 163 2.17 15.10 11.19
C ALA A 163 2.52 14.52 9.82
N PHE A 164 1.80 14.93 8.77
CA PHE A 164 2.08 14.49 7.42
C PHE A 164 1.73 15.58 6.40
N TRP A 165 2.40 15.54 5.27
CA TRP A 165 2.11 16.33 4.09
C TRP A 165 2.20 15.42 2.87
N THR A 166 1.15 15.35 2.07
CA THR A 166 1.06 14.38 0.97
C THR A 166 0.43 15.02 -0.25
N LEU A 167 0.93 14.65 -1.43
CA LEU A 167 0.38 15.07 -2.70
C LEU A 167 -0.92 14.30 -3.03
N PRO A 168 -1.89 14.94 -3.71
CA PRO A 168 -3.00 14.20 -4.30
C PRO A 168 -2.47 13.26 -5.38
N ALA A 169 -3.08 12.09 -5.52
CA ALA A 169 -2.70 11.10 -6.52
C ALA A 169 -3.93 10.54 -7.24
N VAL A 170 -3.75 10.23 -8.51
CA VAL A 170 -4.76 9.57 -9.35
C VAL A 170 -4.32 8.14 -9.59
N ARG A 171 -5.22 7.20 -9.28
CA ARG A 171 -5.00 5.78 -9.55
C ARG A 171 -5.25 5.47 -11.02
N LEU A 172 -4.32 4.74 -11.63
CA LEU A 172 -4.36 4.40 -13.04
C LEU A 172 -4.36 2.88 -13.24
N PRO A 173 -4.81 2.37 -14.40
CA PRO A 173 -5.46 3.09 -15.51
C PRO A 173 -6.95 3.38 -15.25
N THR A 174 -7.50 4.48 -15.76
CA THR A 174 -8.93 4.83 -15.58
C THR A 174 -9.85 4.30 -16.69
N GLY A 175 -9.30 3.91 -17.85
CA GLY A 175 -10.10 3.44 -18.98
C GLY A 175 -10.59 2.00 -18.82
N THR A 176 -11.88 1.75 -19.01
CA THR A 176 -12.51 0.41 -18.83
C THR A 176 -11.84 -0.70 -19.66
N THR A 177 -11.34 -0.39 -20.86
CA THR A 177 -10.61 -1.36 -21.69
C THR A 177 -9.21 -1.65 -21.14
N ALA A 178 -8.52 -0.63 -20.62
CA ALA A 178 -7.20 -0.80 -20.00
C ALA A 178 -7.33 -1.63 -18.70
N ILE A 179 -8.34 -1.33 -17.87
CA ILE A 179 -8.67 -2.09 -16.67
C ILE A 179 -8.97 -3.56 -17.01
N ARG A 180 -9.85 -3.84 -17.99
CA ARG A 180 -10.17 -5.22 -18.40
C ARG A 180 -8.98 -5.99 -18.96
N ARG A 181 -7.97 -5.29 -19.46
CA ARG A 181 -6.74 -5.91 -19.98
C ARG A 181 -5.61 -5.95 -18.94
N ASN A 182 -5.87 -5.59 -17.68
CA ASN A 182 -4.86 -5.47 -16.63
C ASN A 182 -3.65 -4.65 -17.10
N ARG A 183 -3.89 -3.55 -17.84
CA ARG A 183 -2.81 -2.76 -18.43
C ARG A 183 -1.97 -2.14 -17.31
N PRO A 184 -0.65 -2.41 -17.25
CA PRO A 184 0.23 -1.72 -16.31
C PRO A 184 0.26 -0.22 -16.63
N GLN A 185 -0.07 0.60 -15.64
CA GLN A 185 0.02 2.04 -15.72
C GLN A 185 0.13 2.59 -14.30
N TRP A 186 1.32 3.10 -13.97
CA TRP A 186 1.57 3.57 -12.61
C TRP A 186 0.73 4.77 -12.25
N ASP A 187 0.35 4.81 -10.97
CA ASP A 187 -0.33 5.95 -10.36
C ASP A 187 0.48 7.23 -10.54
N ARG A 188 -0.21 8.38 -10.54
CA ARG A 188 0.43 9.69 -10.72
C ARG A 188 0.04 10.65 -9.63
N GLU A 189 1.04 11.26 -9.03
CA GLU A 189 0.89 12.44 -8.20
C GLU A 189 0.54 13.65 -9.07
N ASN A 190 -0.31 14.53 -8.54
CA ASN A 190 -0.66 15.79 -9.17
C ASN A 190 -0.29 16.94 -8.22
N THR A 191 0.16 18.05 -8.80
CA THR A 191 0.43 19.31 -8.08
C THR A 191 -0.63 20.36 -8.33
N ASP A 192 -1.48 20.15 -9.33
CA ASP A 192 -2.54 21.08 -9.73
C ASP A 192 -3.87 20.60 -9.13
N LEU A 193 -4.38 21.35 -8.15
CA LEU A 193 -5.67 21.13 -7.49
C LEU A 193 -6.79 21.91 -8.17
#